data_AF-A0A9J7JQQ3-F1
#
_entry.id   AF-A0A9J7JQQ3-F1
#
_cell.length_a   1.000
_cell.length_b   1.000
_cell.length_c   1.000
_cell.angle_alpha   90.00
_cell.angle_beta   90.00
_cell.angle_gamma   90.00
#
_symmetry.space_group_name_H-M   'P 1'
#
loop_
_entity.id
_entity.type
_entity.pdbx_description
1 polymer ?
#
loop_
_entity_poly.entity_id
_entity_poly.type
_entity_poly.pdbx_seq_one_letter_code
_entity_poly.pdbx_strand_id
1 'polypeptide(L)'
;MSQDDEVEASRAMLDELNSWSREVCRRELPSVLPRLLSMYQHSESWIEHIRILKIIIDMFLPHMNHLTLEQTLFSQILPKTIKLFDGMMYELNTQAGELSSQNLEIQVTLRNILQTMVQILGGLTGCVQHVCTTQDSIILENIHSLPSSILHIIKETFVHCKCQTFSRLFSGRPILSRSS
;
A
#
# COMPACT_ATOMS: atom_id res chain seq x y z
N MET A 1 19.18 17.26 -26.19
CA MET A 1 18.33 17.69 -25.07
C MET A 1 19.02 17.16 -23.84
N SER A 2 19.47 18.06 -22.96
CA SER A 2 20.34 17.66 -21.85
C SER A 2 19.51 17.03 -20.74
N GLN A 3 20.11 16.10 -19.99
CA GLN A 3 19.47 15.42 -18.86
C GLN A 3 18.95 16.41 -17.80
N ASP A 4 19.58 17.59 -17.69
CA ASP A 4 19.14 18.69 -16.84
C ASP A 4 17.82 19.34 -17.32
N ASP A 5 17.55 19.37 -18.62
CA ASP A 5 16.31 19.95 -19.18
C ASP A 5 15.10 19.05 -18.84
N GLU A 6 15.29 17.72 -18.79
CA GLU A 6 14.22 16.76 -18.48
C GLU A 6 13.86 16.74 -16.98
N VAL A 7 14.85 16.93 -16.11
CA VAL A 7 14.63 17.02 -14.65
C VAL A 7 13.88 18.31 -14.29
N GLU A 8 14.20 19.43 -14.93
CA GLU A 8 13.51 20.70 -14.68
C GLU A 8 12.07 20.68 -15.22
N ALA A 9 11.85 20.09 -16.40
CA ALA A 9 10.52 19.87 -16.94
C ALA A 9 9.66 18.95 -16.04
N SER A 10 10.28 17.91 -15.46
CA SER A 10 9.63 17.00 -14.51
C SER A 10 9.20 17.71 -13.23
N ARG A 11 10.05 18.58 -12.68
CA ARG A 11 9.73 19.39 -11.50
C ARG A 11 8.59 20.37 -11.76
N ALA A 12 8.65 21.11 -12.87
CA ALA A 12 7.61 22.05 -13.26
C ALA A 12 6.24 21.35 -13.40
N MET A 13 6.22 20.14 -13.98
CA MET A 13 5.01 19.32 -14.07
C MET A 13 4.46 18.97 -12.68
N LEU A 14 5.29 18.48 -11.76
CA LEU A 14 4.84 18.07 -10.42
C LEU A 14 4.30 19.25 -9.61
N ASP A 15 4.90 20.43 -9.76
CA ASP A 15 4.44 21.66 -9.11
C ASP A 15 3.11 22.15 -9.70
N GLU A 16 2.95 22.06 -11.02
CA GLU A 16 1.68 22.36 -11.69
C GLU A 16 0.56 21.43 -11.19
N LEU A 17 0.82 20.12 -11.11
CA LEU A 17 -0.15 19.12 -10.65
C LEU A 17 -0.63 19.38 -9.21
N ASN A 18 0.23 19.89 -8.34
CA ASN A 18 -0.16 20.27 -6.97
C ASN A 18 -1.10 21.48 -6.92
N SER A 19 -1.13 22.30 -7.97
CA SER A 19 -2.02 23.48 -8.05
C SER A 19 -3.41 23.15 -8.62
N TRP A 20 -3.62 21.94 -9.13
CA TRP A 20 -4.85 21.55 -9.80
C TRP A 20 -6.04 21.39 -8.84
N SER A 21 -7.24 21.69 -9.33
CA SER A 21 -8.48 21.36 -8.62
C SER A 21 -8.87 19.88 -8.81
N ARG A 22 -9.69 19.34 -7.91
CA ARG A 22 -10.14 17.94 -7.95
C ARG A 22 -10.83 17.57 -9.27
N GLU A 23 -11.56 18.50 -9.86
CA GLU A 23 -12.28 18.29 -11.13
C GLU A 23 -11.30 18.12 -12.30
N VAL A 24 -10.20 18.89 -12.31
CA VAL A 24 -9.14 18.79 -13.31
C VAL A 24 -8.37 17.49 -13.12
N CYS A 25 -8.01 17.14 -11.88
CA CYS A 25 -7.35 15.86 -11.56
C CYS A 25 -8.17 14.66 -12.03
N ARG A 26 -9.49 14.67 -11.82
CA ARG A 26 -10.37 13.59 -12.28
C ARG A 26 -10.41 13.48 -13.80
N ARG A 27 -10.47 14.61 -14.52
CA ARG A 27 -10.56 14.65 -15.98
C ARG A 27 -9.25 14.21 -16.64
N GLU A 28 -8.13 14.69 -16.13
CA GLU A 28 -6.80 14.45 -16.69
C GLU A 28 -6.12 13.20 -16.11
N LEU A 29 -6.79 12.46 -15.21
CA LEU A 29 -6.30 11.19 -14.67
C LEU A 29 -5.78 10.23 -15.76
N PRO A 30 -6.51 9.97 -16.88
CA PRO A 30 -6.05 9.01 -17.88
C PRO A 30 -4.81 9.46 -18.66
N SER A 31 -4.60 10.77 -18.79
CA SER A 31 -3.48 11.36 -19.54
C SER A 31 -2.23 11.50 -18.67
N VAL A 32 -2.41 11.88 -17.40
CA VAL A 32 -1.31 12.16 -16.47
C VAL A 32 -0.82 10.91 -15.75
N LEU A 33 -1.71 9.98 -15.38
CA LEU A 33 -1.33 8.80 -14.60
C LEU A 33 -0.24 7.96 -15.29
N PRO A 34 -0.30 7.66 -16.61
CA PRO A 34 0.77 6.95 -17.29
C PRO A 34 2.11 7.70 -17.28
N ARG A 35 2.08 9.05 -17.31
CA ARG A 35 3.27 9.89 -17.27
C ARG A 35 3.90 9.87 -15.87
N LEU A 36 3.09 10.01 -14.82
CA LEU A 36 3.54 9.87 -13.43
C LEU A 36 4.13 8.49 -13.16
N LEU A 37 3.51 7.44 -13.68
CA LEU A 37 4.04 6.08 -13.60
C LEU A 37 5.39 5.97 -14.30
N SER A 38 5.53 6.52 -15.51
CA SER A 38 6.80 6.52 -16.22
C SER A 38 7.89 7.25 -15.43
N MET A 39 7.60 8.45 -14.90
CA MET A 39 8.53 9.19 -14.05
C MET A 39 8.92 8.40 -12.79
N TYR A 40 7.93 7.76 -12.14
CA TYR A 40 8.17 6.91 -10.98
C TYR A 40 8.99 5.67 -11.33
N GLN A 41 8.89 5.12 -12.54
CA GLN A 41 9.69 3.95 -12.92
C GLN A 41 11.14 4.31 -13.31
N HIS A 42 11.37 5.48 -13.90
CA HIS A 42 12.69 5.87 -14.39
C HIS A 42 13.49 6.76 -13.43
N SER A 43 12.85 7.36 -12.42
CA SER A 43 13.58 8.14 -11.42
C SER A 43 14.44 7.23 -10.51
N GLU A 44 15.64 7.70 -10.20
CA GLU A 44 16.53 7.11 -9.19
C GLU A 44 16.48 7.90 -7.85
N SER A 45 15.84 9.07 -7.84
CA SER A 45 15.81 9.96 -6.67
C SER A 45 14.65 9.64 -5.73
N TRP A 46 14.95 9.33 -4.47
CA TRP A 46 13.91 9.04 -3.47
C TRP A 46 13.02 10.24 -3.18
N ILE A 47 13.58 11.45 -3.22
CA ILE A 47 12.80 12.68 -3.03
C ILE A 47 11.72 12.79 -4.11
N GLU A 48 12.06 12.44 -5.34
CA GLU A 48 11.14 12.46 -6.47
C GLU A 48 10.10 11.34 -6.37
N HIS A 49 10.51 10.12 -5.98
CA HIS A 49 9.58 9.02 -5.68
C HIS A 49 8.54 9.41 -4.62
N ILE A 50 8.96 10.06 -3.53
CA ILE A 50 8.05 10.52 -2.48
C ILE A 50 7.07 11.57 -3.02
N ARG A 51 7.58 12.55 -3.79
CA ARG A 51 6.73 13.61 -4.36
C ARG A 51 5.68 13.03 -5.30
N ILE A 52 6.07 12.12 -6.19
CA ILE A 52 5.16 11.45 -7.13
C ILE A 52 4.16 10.59 -6.36
N LEU A 53 4.62 9.79 -5.39
CA LEU A 53 3.76 8.96 -4.56
C LEU A 53 2.71 9.81 -3.84
N LYS A 54 3.12 10.94 -3.26
CA LYS A 54 2.23 11.88 -2.59
C LYS A 54 1.19 12.46 -3.55
N ILE A 55 1.58 12.91 -4.74
CA ILE A 55 0.64 13.44 -5.75
C ILE A 55 -0.38 12.37 -6.16
N ILE A 56 0.07 11.15 -6.40
CA ILE A 56 -0.83 10.04 -6.79
C ILE A 56 -1.84 9.76 -5.68
N ILE A 57 -1.39 9.75 -4.42
CA ILE A 57 -2.23 9.41 -3.26
C ILE A 57 -3.17 10.55 -2.87
N ASP A 58 -2.69 11.79 -2.85
CA ASP A 58 -3.47 12.93 -2.38
C ASP A 58 -4.45 13.42 -3.46
N MET A 59 -4.01 13.45 -4.73
CA MET A 59 -4.75 14.11 -5.80
C MET A 59 -5.52 13.14 -6.69
N PHE A 60 -4.96 11.97 -6.98
CA PHE A 60 -5.51 11.07 -8.01
C PHE A 60 -6.23 9.85 -7.46
N LEU A 61 -5.78 9.30 -6.32
CA LEU A 61 -6.39 8.16 -5.65
C LEU A 61 -7.91 8.31 -5.46
N PRO A 62 -8.47 9.47 -5.03
CA PRO A 62 -9.92 9.62 -4.85
C PRO A 62 -10.74 9.48 -6.14
N HIS A 63 -10.07 9.50 -7.30
CA HIS A 63 -10.68 9.46 -8.62
C HIS A 63 -10.42 8.14 -9.35
N MET A 64 -9.59 7.26 -8.80
CA MET A 64 -9.29 5.96 -9.39
C MET A 64 -10.42 4.97 -9.13
N ASN A 65 -10.79 4.20 -10.15
CA ASN A 65 -11.62 3.01 -9.95
C ASN A 65 -10.75 1.84 -9.47
N HIS A 66 -11.40 0.77 -9.00
CA HIS A 66 -10.71 -0.39 -8.43
C HIS A 66 -9.71 -1.03 -9.41
N LEU A 67 -10.06 -1.16 -10.69
CA LEU A 67 -9.18 -1.80 -11.68
C LEU A 67 -7.92 -0.97 -11.94
N THR A 68 -8.08 0.34 -12.08
CA THR A 68 -6.96 1.28 -12.23
C THR A 68 -6.08 1.28 -10.98
N LEU A 69 -6.68 1.30 -9.79
CA LEU A 69 -5.97 1.21 -8.52
C LEU A 69 -5.08 -0.04 -8.44
N GLU A 70 -5.65 -1.21 -8.76
CA GLU A 70 -4.93 -2.49 -8.70
C GLU A 70 -3.76 -2.54 -9.71
N GLN A 71 -4.02 -2.14 -10.95
CA GLN A 71 -3.03 -2.20 -12.02
C GLN A 71 -1.90 -1.17 -11.87
N THR A 72 -2.17 -0.04 -11.24
CA THR A 72 -1.19 1.06 -11.13
C THR A 72 -0.52 1.07 -9.76
N LEU A 73 -1.31 1.28 -8.70
CA LEU A 73 -0.76 1.41 -7.36
C LEU A 73 -0.26 0.08 -6.82
N PHE A 74 -1.04 -1.00 -6.90
CA PHE A 74 -0.62 -2.28 -6.31
C PHE A 74 0.39 -3.04 -7.16
N SER A 75 0.22 -3.03 -8.47
CA SER A 75 1.07 -3.84 -9.36
C SER A 75 2.37 -3.14 -9.75
N GLN A 76 2.41 -1.80 -9.83
CA GLN A 76 3.58 -1.07 -10.35
C GLN A 76 4.26 -0.20 -9.30
N ILE A 77 3.50 0.61 -8.56
CA ILE A 77 4.08 1.58 -7.61
C ILE A 77 4.53 0.87 -6.34
N LEU A 78 3.63 0.10 -5.71
CA LEU A 78 3.85 -0.52 -4.41
C LEU A 78 5.08 -1.44 -4.36
N PRO A 79 5.34 -2.33 -5.34
CA PRO A 79 6.53 -3.18 -5.30
C PRO A 79 7.83 -2.37 -5.35
N LYS A 80 7.86 -1.27 -6.10
CA LYS A 80 9.02 -0.37 -6.15
C LYS A 80 9.12 0.48 -4.88
N THR A 81 8.01 0.94 -4.30
CA THR A 81 7.99 1.64 -3.00
C THR A 81 8.57 0.75 -1.89
N ILE A 82 8.24 -0.55 -1.86
CA ILE A 82 8.78 -1.50 -0.89
C ILE A 82 10.30 -1.62 -1.06
N LYS A 83 10.79 -1.78 -2.29
CA LYS A 83 12.25 -1.81 -2.55
C LYS A 83 12.97 -0.55 -2.10
N LEU A 84 12.35 0.63 -2.29
CA LEU A 84 12.89 1.90 -1.80
C LEU A 84 12.94 1.92 -0.27
N PHE A 85 11.88 1.47 0.39
CA PHE A 85 11.83 1.35 1.84
C PHE A 85 12.91 0.40 2.38
N ASP A 86 13.11 -0.76 1.74
CA ASP A 86 14.15 -1.72 2.10
C ASP A 86 15.56 -1.12 1.94
N GLY A 87 15.79 -0.37 0.85
CA GLY A 87 17.05 0.36 0.63
C GLY A 87 17.33 1.39 1.72
N MET A 88 16.32 2.16 2.11
CA MET A 88 16.44 3.11 3.22
C MET A 88 16.65 2.44 4.58
N MET A 89 16.01 1.29 4.83
CA MET A 89 16.26 0.48 6.03
C MET A 89 17.70 -0.02 6.08
N TYR A 90 18.23 -0.46 4.92
CA TYR A 90 19.61 -0.89 4.80
C TYR A 90 20.58 0.24 5.13
N GLU A 91 20.41 1.42 4.51
CA GLU A 91 21.27 2.58 4.77
C GLU A 91 21.18 3.09 6.21
N LEU A 92 19.99 3.06 6.79
CA LEU A 92 19.80 3.40 8.19
C LEU A 92 20.60 2.46 9.10
N ASN A 93 20.58 1.15 8.80
CA ASN A 93 21.33 0.15 9.57
C ASN A 93 22.85 0.26 9.37
N THR A 94 23.33 0.57 8.16
CA THR A 94 24.77 0.76 7.92
C THR A 94 25.28 2.00 8.62
N GLN A 95 24.56 3.12 8.50
CA GLN A 95 24.91 4.38 9.16
C GLN A 95 24.82 4.27 10.68
N ALA A 96 23.84 3.51 11.21
CA ALA A 96 23.75 3.24 12.64
C ALA A 96 24.98 2.49 13.19
N GLY A 97 25.64 1.65 12.37
CA GLY A 97 26.91 1.01 12.72
C GLY A 97 28.12 1.97 12.68
N GLU A 98 28.07 3.00 11.85
CA GLU A 98 29.13 4.01 11.65
C GLU A 98 29.05 5.21 12.62
N LEU A 99 27.94 5.34 13.37
CA LEU A 99 27.70 6.36 14.41
C LEU A 99 28.81 6.48 15.46
N SER A 100 29.74 5.53 15.53
CA SER A 100 30.92 5.58 16.40
C SER A 100 31.94 6.66 16.01
N SER A 101 31.91 7.26 14.80
CA SER A 101 33.03 8.11 14.34
C SER A 101 32.71 9.50 13.77
N GLN A 102 31.50 9.83 13.30
CA GLN A 102 31.21 11.17 12.72
C GLN A 102 29.77 11.66 13.04
N ASN A 103 29.59 12.29 14.20
CA ASN A 103 28.29 12.39 14.86
C ASN A 103 27.24 13.32 14.21
N LEU A 104 27.62 14.39 13.49
CA LEU A 104 26.65 15.42 13.06
C LEU A 104 26.04 15.14 11.67
N GLU A 105 26.86 14.73 10.70
CA GLU A 105 26.41 14.48 9.33
C GLU A 105 25.55 13.21 9.26
N ILE A 106 25.94 12.16 10.01
CA ILE A 106 25.15 10.94 10.15
C ILE A 106 23.78 11.23 10.80
N GLN A 107 23.71 12.15 11.76
CA GLN A 107 22.45 12.52 12.42
C GLN A 107 21.46 13.19 11.45
N VAL A 108 21.95 14.04 10.55
CA VAL A 108 21.12 14.69 9.51
C VAL A 108 20.61 13.65 8.51
N THR A 109 21.48 12.74 8.06
CA THR A 109 21.09 11.69 7.11
C THR A 109 20.06 10.73 7.71
N LEU A 110 20.27 10.26 8.94
CA LEU A 110 19.29 9.44 9.67
C LEU A 110 17.94 10.14 9.83
N ARG A 111 17.94 11.43 10.18
CA ARG A 111 16.70 12.22 10.30
C ARG A 111 15.96 12.27 8.97
N ASN A 112 16.67 12.49 7.86
CA ASN A 112 16.07 12.56 6.52
C ASN A 112 15.49 11.20 6.09
N ILE A 113 16.19 10.10 6.36
CA ILE A 113 15.70 8.74 6.08
C ILE A 113 14.43 8.46 6.89
N LEU A 114 14.46 8.69 8.20
CA LEU A 114 13.30 8.46 9.06
C LEU A 114 12.10 9.34 8.66
N GLN A 115 12.33 10.61 8.35
CA GLN A 115 11.28 11.50 7.90
C GLN A 115 10.66 11.02 6.58
N THR A 116 11.49 10.53 5.65
CA THR A 116 11.04 9.94 4.38
C THR A 116 10.17 8.70 4.61
N MET A 117 10.61 7.79 5.48
CA MET A 117 9.86 6.58 5.82
C MET A 117 8.47 6.91 6.37
N VAL A 118 8.38 7.90 7.26
CA VAL A 118 7.09 8.37 7.80
C VAL A 118 6.18 8.90 6.69
N GLN A 119 6.72 9.65 5.72
CA GLN A 119 5.92 10.15 4.59
C GLN A 119 5.38 9.02 3.71
N ILE A 120 6.21 8.02 3.42
CA ILE A 120 5.78 6.84 2.64
C ILE A 120 4.69 6.06 3.38
N LEU A 121 4.87 5.82 4.68
CA LEU A 121 3.87 5.15 5.51
C LEU A 121 2.56 5.94 5.57
N GLY A 122 2.64 7.27 5.65
CA GLY A 122 1.48 8.16 5.59
C GLY A 122 0.71 8.01 4.28
N GLY A 123 1.41 8.00 3.14
CA GLY A 123 0.82 7.75 1.84
C GLY A 123 0.15 6.39 1.76
N LEU A 124 0.86 5.31 2.11
CA LEU A 124 0.32 3.95 2.10
C LEU A 124 -0.91 3.81 3.01
N THR A 125 -0.91 4.47 4.16
CA THR A 125 -2.07 4.52 5.05
C THR A 125 -3.26 5.18 4.36
N GLY A 126 -3.06 6.30 3.65
CA GLY A 126 -4.08 6.95 2.83
C GLY A 126 -4.65 6.02 1.75
N CYS A 127 -3.80 5.25 1.07
CA CYS A 127 -4.22 4.20 0.12
C CYS A 127 -5.13 3.15 0.78
N VAL A 128 -4.69 2.58 1.91
CA VAL A 128 -5.47 1.54 2.61
C VAL A 128 -6.80 2.10 3.10
N GLN A 129 -6.81 3.31 3.68
CA GLN A 129 -8.04 3.96 4.13
C GLN A 129 -9.01 4.17 2.96
N HIS A 130 -8.53 4.67 1.83
CA HIS A 130 -9.36 4.87 0.65
C HIS A 130 -9.98 3.55 0.16
N VAL A 131 -9.21 2.47 0.10
CA VAL A 131 -9.73 1.15 -0.27
C VAL A 131 -10.79 0.69 0.71
N CYS A 132 -10.53 0.80 2.01
CA CYS A 132 -11.49 0.39 3.03
C CYS A 132 -12.78 1.22 3.01
N THR A 133 -12.73 2.49 2.58
CA THR A 133 -13.93 3.34 2.45
C THR A 133 -14.68 3.15 1.14
N THR A 134 -13.98 2.82 0.06
CA THR A 134 -14.54 2.72 -1.30
C THR A 134 -14.89 1.29 -1.70
N GLN A 135 -14.30 0.30 -1.02
CA GLN A 135 -14.65 -1.10 -1.21
C GLN A 135 -16.03 -1.34 -0.59
N ASP A 136 -17.07 -1.27 -1.44
CA ASP A 136 -18.32 -1.96 -1.17
C ASP A 136 -17.94 -3.39 -0.81
N SER A 137 -18.40 -3.86 0.37
CA SER A 137 -18.28 -5.26 0.76
C SER A 137 -18.61 -6.12 -0.46
N ILE A 138 -17.78 -7.12 -0.80
CA ILE A 138 -18.09 -8.03 -1.91
C ILE A 138 -19.52 -8.51 -1.67
N ILE A 139 -20.46 -8.00 -2.46
CA ILE A 139 -21.87 -8.31 -2.28
C ILE A 139 -21.95 -9.79 -2.59
N LEU A 140 -22.20 -10.60 -1.56
CA LEU A 140 -22.18 -12.06 -1.67
C LEU A 140 -23.17 -12.53 -2.75
N GLU A 141 -24.23 -11.75 -2.99
CA GLU A 141 -25.26 -11.95 -4.01
C GLU A 141 -24.71 -11.85 -5.45
N ASN A 142 -23.59 -11.14 -5.66
CA ASN A 142 -22.90 -11.05 -6.96
C ASN A 142 -21.91 -12.22 -7.18
N ILE A 143 -21.73 -13.11 -6.20
CA ILE A 143 -20.92 -14.32 -6.34
C ILE A 143 -21.82 -15.45 -6.86
N HIS A 144 -21.88 -15.60 -8.18
CA HIS A 144 -22.70 -16.64 -8.82
C HIS A 144 -22.01 -18.02 -8.87
N SER A 145 -20.72 -18.08 -8.57
CA SER A 145 -19.97 -19.34 -8.44
C SER A 145 -18.80 -19.18 -7.49
N LEU A 146 -18.51 -20.23 -6.72
CA LEU A 146 -17.35 -20.27 -5.82
C LEU A 146 -16.24 -21.13 -6.46
N PRO A 147 -14.99 -20.64 -6.52
CA PRO A 147 -13.85 -21.44 -6.91
C PRO A 147 -13.70 -22.69 -6.02
N SER A 148 -13.20 -23.78 -6.59
CA SER A 148 -13.06 -25.08 -5.90
C SER A 148 -12.19 -25.01 -4.64
N SER A 149 -11.19 -24.13 -4.61
CA SER A 149 -10.34 -23.88 -3.45
C SER A 149 -11.12 -23.33 -2.26
N ILE A 150 -12.08 -22.42 -2.49
CA ILE A 150 -12.93 -21.85 -1.46
C ILE A 150 -13.92 -22.89 -0.94
N LEU A 151 -14.52 -23.68 -1.83
CA LEU A 151 -15.39 -24.80 -1.45
C LEU A 151 -14.63 -25.84 -0.59
N HIS A 152 -13.37 -26.11 -0.93
CA HIS A 152 -12.52 -26.99 -0.13
C HIS A 152 -12.29 -26.42 1.27
N ILE A 153 -11.93 -25.15 1.39
CA ILE A 153 -11.71 -24.49 2.70
C ILE A 153 -13.00 -24.53 3.55
N ILE A 154 -14.15 -24.18 2.97
CA ILE A 154 -15.46 -24.22 3.67
C ILE A 154 -15.77 -25.64 4.14
N LYS A 155 -15.54 -26.64 3.29
CA LYS A 155 -15.75 -28.05 3.64
C LYS A 155 -14.84 -28.47 4.80
N GLU A 156 -13.55 -28.18 4.73
CA GLU A 156 -12.59 -28.56 5.78
C GLU A 156 -12.87 -27.85 7.10
N THR A 157 -13.19 -26.55 7.06
CA THR A 157 -13.59 -25.80 8.28
C THR A 157 -14.91 -26.30 8.86
N PHE A 158 -15.90 -26.64 8.02
CA PHE A 158 -17.16 -27.22 8.50
C PHE A 158 -16.96 -28.61 9.14
N VAL A 159 -16.13 -29.47 8.52
CA VAL A 159 -15.77 -30.79 9.08
C VAL A 159 -15.05 -30.62 10.41
N HIS A 160 -14.12 -29.67 10.52
CA HIS A 160 -13.42 -29.37 11.76
C HIS A 160 -14.38 -28.89 12.87
N CYS A 161 -15.31 -27.99 12.56
CA CYS A 161 -16.32 -27.50 13.50
C CYS A 161 -17.30 -28.61 13.93
N LYS A 162 -17.70 -29.49 13.01
CA LYS A 162 -18.56 -30.65 13.30
C LYS A 162 -17.83 -31.67 14.19
N CYS A 163 -16.56 -31.96 13.91
CA CYS A 163 -15.71 -32.84 14.72
C CYS A 163 -15.46 -32.27 16.12
N GLN A 164 -15.23 -30.95 16.26
CA GLN A 164 -15.11 -30.32 17.58
C GLN A 164 -16.42 -30.36 18.36
N THR A 165 -17.57 -30.17 17.70
CA THR A 165 -18.89 -30.27 18.35
C THR A 165 -19.17 -31.70 18.82
N PHE A 166 -18.82 -32.71 18.02
CA PHE A 166 -18.93 -34.13 18.41
C PHE A 166 -17.95 -34.47 19.55
N SER A 167 -16.68 -34.09 19.46
CA SER A 167 -15.67 -34.30 20.50
C SER A 167 -16.06 -33.68 21.86
N ARG A 168 -16.70 -32.50 21.87
CA ARG A 168 -17.21 -31.87 23.09
C ARG A 168 -18.40 -32.61 23.70
N LEU A 169 -19.25 -33.25 22.90
CA LEU A 169 -20.37 -34.05 23.40
C LEU A 169 -19.92 -35.37 24.05
N PHE A 170 -18.80 -35.97 23.60
CA PHE A 170 -18.28 -37.22 24.15
C PHE A 170 -17.20 -37.04 25.23
N SER A 171 -16.72 -35.81 25.48
CA SER A 171 -15.78 -35.49 26.57
C SER A 171 -16.44 -34.90 27.82
N GLY A 172 -17.78 -34.74 27.82
CA GLY A 172 -18.57 -34.31 28.97
C GLY A 172 -18.89 -35.46 29.94
N ARG A 173 -18.43 -35.35 31.19
CA ARG A 173 -18.74 -36.22 32.33
C ARG A 173 -20.26 -36.46 32.49
N PRO A 174 -20.70 -37.62 33.04
CA PRO A 174 -22.12 -37.87 33.29
C PRO A 174 -22.70 -36.82 34.23
N ILE A 175 -23.80 -36.20 33.81
CA ILE A 175 -24.59 -35.26 34.61
C ILE A 175 -25.18 -36.06 35.77
N LEU A 176 -24.69 -35.78 36.99
CA LEU A 176 -25.27 -36.31 38.22
C LEU A 176 -26.66 -35.67 38.39
N SER A 177 -27.70 -36.47 38.22
CA SER A 177 -29.09 -36.09 38.49
C SER A 177 -29.24 -35.75 39.97
N ARG A 178 -29.55 -34.49 40.28
CA ARG A 178 -30.05 -34.10 41.60
C ARG A 178 -31.57 -34.23 41.58
N SER A 179 -32.07 -35.27 42.25
CA SER A 179 -33.47 -35.48 42.55
C SER A 179 -33.98 -34.42 43.53
N SER A 180 -35.17 -33.90 43.25
CA SER A 180 -36.12 -33.35 44.22
C SER A 180 -37.48 -33.93 43.91
#